data_AF-A0A967BK92-F1
#
_entry.id   AF-A0A967BK92-F1
#
_cell.length_a   1.000
_cell.length_b   1.000
_cell.length_c   1.000
_cell.angle_alpha   90.00
_cell.angle_beta   90.00
_cell.angle_gamma   90.00
#
_symmetry.space_group_name_H-M   'P 1'
#
loop_
_entity.id
_entity.type
_entity.pdbx_description
1 polymer ?
#
loop_
_entity_poly.entity_id
_entity_poly.type
_entity_poly.pdbx_seq_one_letter_code
_entity_poly.pdbx_strand_id
1 'polypeptide(L)'
;MITIRRLFTFLFIILFIFSCKKSPTGSDPVAVIFSDANFETLIRETLSKPTGDIFDTDLIKITEIIGNNREINNISGIEYCTNLDKLELNENNIDNIEKLSSLTEINYLILSSNNISEISSLSGLTKLVELYLNGNNISDISSLSGLTNLIKLYLHYNQITNIIPLVNNTGIGNGDFIELEHNPLSDISINTYIPQLEARGVTVYYDEPATVVTFPDTNFEAVIRETLNMITGDITDADLATITSLRGRTKDINDISGIEYCINMTFLDVYNNHISDISKLSNLNNLIDLYLGRNITDISPLTNITNLETLVINNNNISDISFISGFQNLTHLAISDNPLTDLSVVANLTNLENISILSLQLLNLNIISNLTNLTMVDASYNQINDISALSNLTILEYLNLSANPTITDYSPIAGLTNITTLSLDNNHITDISFISNLTNIEFLNIFYNDIPDISAVSNLTKLERLYSGHNQISDISALSNLTELEYLDFSANSAVSDISALAGLVNLEIIYMHYDDVVDISPLLNLVNLSKLMAHDNDIVDIETLVNNAGIGNGDEIWLENNPLSDTSKNTYIPQLEARGVTVHQ
;
A
#
# COMPACT_ATOMS: atom_id res chain seq x y z
N MET A 1 72.22 36.19 45.55
CA MET A 1 70.84 35.84 45.16
C MET A 1 70.60 34.43 45.69
N ILE A 2 69.80 34.20 46.73
CA ILE A 2 68.36 34.46 46.92
C ILE A 2 67.50 33.31 46.34
N THR A 3 67.14 32.39 47.27
CA THR A 3 65.89 31.58 47.35
C THR A 3 65.55 30.55 46.25
N ILE A 4 64.84 29.44 46.50
CA ILE A 4 64.29 28.82 47.74
C ILE A 4 64.14 27.29 47.51
N ARG A 5 64.21 26.45 48.57
CA ARG A 5 63.33 25.26 48.69
C ARG A 5 63.31 24.59 50.08
N ARG A 6 62.08 24.24 50.49
CA ARG A 6 61.65 23.20 51.46
C ARG A 6 61.88 23.39 52.97
N LEU A 7 60.75 23.41 53.69
CA LEU A 7 60.56 23.05 55.10
C LEU A 7 60.79 21.50 55.27
N PHE A 8 61.22 20.93 56.41
CA PHE A 8 60.61 20.86 57.76
C PHE A 8 59.23 20.11 57.75
N THR A 9 58.93 19.12 58.61
CA THR A 9 59.50 18.74 59.94
C THR A 9 59.41 17.20 60.24
N PHE A 10 60.17 16.74 61.25
CA PHE A 10 60.22 15.45 61.99
C PHE A 10 58.87 14.74 62.30
N LEU A 11 58.77 13.45 62.76
CA LEU A 11 59.34 12.71 63.94
C LEU A 11 58.85 11.21 63.84
N PHE A 12 59.32 10.08 64.43
CA PHE A 12 60.40 9.54 65.31
C PHE A 12 60.54 7.99 65.04
N ILE A 13 61.70 7.28 65.15
CA ILE A 13 62.29 6.51 66.29
C ILE A 13 61.48 5.29 66.87
N ILE A 14 62.03 4.11 67.24
CA ILE A 14 63.18 3.25 66.76
C ILE A 14 63.24 1.89 67.55
N LEU A 15 63.39 0.72 66.87
CA LEU A 15 63.81 -0.64 67.34
C LEU A 15 63.06 -1.26 68.59
N PHE A 16 63.21 -2.51 69.08
CA PHE A 16 64.06 -3.72 68.84
C PHE A 16 63.30 -4.98 69.41
N ILE A 17 63.31 -6.21 68.86
CA ILE A 17 64.14 -7.40 69.23
C ILE A 17 63.57 -8.72 68.61
N PHE A 18 64.43 -9.75 68.47
CA PHE A 18 64.25 -11.18 68.09
C PHE A 18 62.94 -11.89 68.56
N SER A 19 62.44 -12.98 67.93
CA SER A 19 63.19 -14.23 67.64
C SER A 19 62.48 -15.27 66.73
N CYS A 20 63.24 -16.32 66.37
CA CYS A 20 62.87 -17.62 65.78
C CYS A 20 62.46 -17.70 64.29
N LYS A 21 62.91 -18.78 63.63
CA LYS A 21 62.67 -19.11 62.22
C LYS A 21 61.53 -20.12 62.04
N LYS A 22 60.75 -19.95 60.97
CA LYS A 22 60.23 -21.05 60.13
C LYS A 22 60.36 -20.65 58.65
N SER A 23 60.32 -21.62 57.76
CA SER A 23 60.44 -21.43 56.30
C SER A 23 59.11 -20.98 55.66
N PRO A 24 59.13 -20.21 54.56
CA PRO A 24 57.91 -19.69 53.93
C PRO A 24 57.28 -20.70 52.97
N THR A 25 56.04 -21.11 53.26
CA THR A 25 55.10 -21.75 52.33
C THR A 25 53.69 -21.39 52.77
N GLY A 26 52.97 -20.62 51.95
CA GLY A 26 51.72 -19.95 52.33
C GLY A 26 51.96 -18.49 52.74
N SER A 27 51.32 -17.57 52.02
CA SER A 27 51.02 -16.22 52.51
C SER A 27 49.92 -16.30 53.58
N ASP A 28 49.87 -15.33 54.48
CA ASP A 28 48.70 -15.16 55.35
C ASP A 28 47.46 -14.84 54.47
N PRO A 29 46.27 -15.42 54.74
CA PRO A 29 45.08 -15.22 53.92
C PRO A 29 44.70 -13.74 53.76
N VAL A 30 44.44 -13.31 52.53
CA VAL A 30 44.09 -11.94 52.20
C VAL A 30 42.58 -11.79 52.19
N ALA A 31 42.05 -10.89 53.04
CA ALA A 31 40.64 -10.53 53.01
C ALA A 31 40.32 -9.76 51.72
N VAL A 32 39.34 -10.23 50.96
CA VAL A 32 38.96 -9.67 49.66
C VAL A 32 37.80 -8.69 49.83
N ILE A 33 37.91 -7.55 49.16
CA ILE A 33 36.92 -6.47 49.16
C ILE A 33 36.24 -6.46 47.79
N PHE A 34 34.92 -6.51 47.80
CA PHE A 34 34.07 -6.43 46.62
C PHE A 34 33.56 -4.99 46.49
N SER A 35 33.57 -4.43 45.27
CA SER A 35 33.07 -3.05 45.05
C SER A 35 31.55 -3.01 44.83
N ASP A 36 30.93 -4.18 44.67
CA ASP A 36 29.53 -4.39 44.32
C ASP A 36 28.88 -5.33 45.35
N ALA A 37 27.79 -4.88 45.97
CA ALA A 37 27.10 -5.63 47.03
C ALA A 37 26.24 -6.79 46.49
N ASN A 38 25.78 -6.70 45.24
CA ASN A 38 25.05 -7.78 44.57
C ASN A 38 26.03 -8.91 44.19
N PHE A 39 27.22 -8.55 43.71
CA PHE A 39 28.30 -9.49 43.46
C PHE A 39 28.86 -10.11 44.76
N GLU A 40 29.06 -9.33 45.83
CA GLU A 40 29.42 -9.89 47.14
C GLU A 40 28.35 -10.88 47.64
N THR A 41 27.07 -10.55 47.49
CA THR A 41 25.95 -11.42 47.90
C THR A 41 25.95 -12.74 47.11
N LEU A 42 26.14 -12.68 45.79
CA LEU A 42 26.32 -13.87 44.94
C LEU A 42 27.49 -14.74 45.43
N ILE A 43 28.66 -14.16 45.68
CA ILE A 43 29.84 -14.90 46.17
C ILE A 43 29.58 -15.51 47.57
N ARG A 44 28.85 -14.82 48.45
CA ARG A 44 28.45 -15.34 49.77
C ARG A 44 27.48 -16.52 49.67
N GLU A 45 26.55 -16.49 48.72
CA GLU A 45 25.66 -17.61 48.42
C GLU A 45 26.45 -18.81 47.88
N THR A 46 27.31 -18.58 46.87
CA THR A 46 28.19 -19.61 46.28
C THR A 46 29.09 -20.29 47.32
N LEU A 47 29.64 -19.52 48.26
CA LEU A 47 30.45 -20.06 49.37
C LEU A 47 29.63 -20.63 50.54
N SER A 48 28.30 -20.49 50.54
CA SER A 48 27.43 -20.73 51.70
C SER A 48 27.91 -19.98 52.98
N LYS A 49 28.44 -18.76 52.80
CA LYS A 49 29.13 -17.96 53.83
C LYS A 49 28.46 -16.58 54.04
N PRO A 50 27.27 -16.54 54.66
CA PRO A 50 26.46 -15.32 54.75
C PRO A 50 27.04 -14.22 55.64
N THR A 51 28.02 -14.52 56.50
CA THR A 51 28.63 -13.55 57.42
C THR A 51 30.14 -13.78 57.59
N GLY A 52 30.84 -12.74 58.05
CA GLY A 52 32.29 -12.73 58.24
C GLY A 52 33.08 -12.43 56.96
N ASP A 53 34.37 -12.18 57.13
CA ASP A 53 35.29 -11.80 56.04
C ASP A 53 35.45 -12.94 55.03
N ILE A 54 35.56 -12.60 53.75
CA ILE A 54 35.85 -13.55 52.66
C ILE A 54 37.35 -13.44 52.36
N PHE A 55 38.04 -14.57 52.25
CA PHE A 55 39.47 -14.61 51.96
C PHE A 55 39.75 -15.16 50.56
N ASP A 56 40.89 -14.81 49.99
CA ASP A 56 41.49 -15.45 48.81
C ASP A 56 41.44 -16.99 48.87
N THR A 57 41.76 -17.54 50.04
CA THR A 57 41.72 -18.98 50.36
C THR A 57 40.31 -19.56 50.49
N ASP A 58 39.25 -18.75 50.44
CA ASP A 58 37.88 -19.22 50.19
C ASP A 58 37.54 -19.18 48.70
N LEU A 59 37.89 -18.10 47.99
CA LEU A 59 37.57 -17.91 46.58
C LEU A 59 38.24 -18.93 45.66
N ILE A 60 39.46 -19.38 45.99
CA ILE A 60 40.15 -20.47 45.28
C ILE A 60 39.42 -21.83 45.34
N LYS A 61 38.35 -21.96 46.15
CA LYS A 61 37.50 -23.17 46.20
C LYS A 61 36.34 -23.11 45.20
N ILE A 62 36.05 -21.95 44.62
CA ILE A 62 34.93 -21.75 43.70
C ILE A 62 35.31 -22.28 42.31
N THR A 63 34.49 -23.17 41.77
CA THR A 63 34.62 -23.75 40.42
C THR A 63 33.48 -23.32 39.48
N GLU A 64 32.35 -22.88 40.01
CA GLU A 64 31.22 -22.37 39.23
C GLU A 64 30.58 -21.15 39.93
N ILE A 65 30.19 -20.13 39.15
CA ILE A 65 29.41 -18.97 39.59
C ILE A 65 28.24 -18.80 38.61
N ILE A 66 27.00 -18.74 39.12
CA ILE A 66 25.79 -18.44 38.36
C ILE A 66 25.04 -17.29 39.05
N GLY A 67 24.83 -16.18 38.33
CA GLY A 67 24.28 -14.94 38.88
C GLY A 67 23.59 -14.06 37.85
N ASN A 68 22.74 -14.66 37.01
CA ASN A 68 21.95 -13.93 36.01
C ASN A 68 20.93 -12.99 36.67
N ASN A 69 20.69 -11.81 36.07
CA ASN A 69 19.65 -10.85 36.46
C ASN A 69 19.72 -10.45 37.95
N ARG A 70 20.85 -9.83 38.34
CA ARG A 70 21.13 -9.42 39.75
C ARG A 70 21.61 -7.98 39.90
N GLU A 71 21.45 -7.14 38.87
CA GLU A 71 21.93 -5.75 38.85
C GLU A 71 23.44 -5.62 39.21
N ILE A 72 24.25 -6.60 38.80
CA ILE A 72 25.71 -6.60 39.04
C ILE A 72 26.37 -5.67 38.02
N ASN A 73 27.21 -4.74 38.48
CA ASN A 73 28.00 -3.85 37.63
C ASN A 73 29.51 -4.01 37.80
N ASN A 74 30.01 -4.59 38.91
CA ASN A 74 31.45 -4.66 39.14
C ASN A 74 31.92 -5.98 39.77
N ILE A 75 32.59 -6.81 38.96
CA ILE A 75 33.09 -8.14 39.35
C ILE A 75 34.45 -8.12 40.10
N SER A 76 34.84 -7.00 40.72
CA SER A 76 36.08 -6.95 41.51
C SER A 76 36.06 -7.95 42.67
N GLY A 77 37.18 -8.66 42.85
CA GLY A 77 37.29 -9.81 43.73
C GLY A 77 37.19 -11.15 42.98
N ILE A 78 36.67 -11.18 41.74
CA ILE A 78 36.64 -12.41 40.94
C ILE A 78 38.03 -12.92 40.57
N GLU A 79 39.05 -12.03 40.48
CA GLU A 79 40.41 -12.38 40.07
C GLU A 79 41.11 -13.42 40.98
N TYR A 80 40.56 -13.67 42.18
CA TYR A 80 41.03 -14.67 43.14
C TYR A 80 40.39 -16.06 42.94
N CYS A 81 39.31 -16.17 42.17
CA CYS A 81 38.60 -17.42 41.86
C CYS A 81 39.38 -18.28 40.83
N THR A 82 40.66 -18.51 41.06
CA THR A 82 41.62 -19.04 40.07
C THR A 82 41.36 -20.48 39.59
N ASN A 83 40.42 -21.20 40.21
CA ASN A 83 39.95 -22.53 39.79
C ASN A 83 38.55 -22.50 39.13
N LEU A 84 38.05 -21.33 38.75
CA LEU A 84 36.73 -21.15 38.14
C LEU A 84 36.69 -21.79 36.73
N ASP A 85 35.82 -22.79 36.56
CA ASP A 85 35.56 -23.51 35.31
C ASP A 85 34.41 -22.88 34.50
N LYS A 86 33.39 -22.38 35.21
CA LYS A 86 32.19 -21.76 34.61
C LYS A 86 31.80 -20.45 35.30
N LEU A 87 31.60 -19.41 34.49
CA LEU A 87 31.03 -18.12 34.92
C LEU A 87 29.79 -17.79 34.09
N GLU A 88 28.69 -17.51 34.77
CA GLU A 88 27.39 -17.18 34.15
C GLU A 88 26.77 -15.97 34.86
N LEU A 89 26.73 -14.81 34.17
CA LEU A 89 26.27 -13.50 34.69
C LEU A 89 25.44 -12.73 33.64
N ASN A 90 24.53 -13.41 32.94
CA ASN A 90 23.65 -12.79 31.94
C ASN A 90 22.72 -11.72 32.55
N GLU A 91 22.23 -10.79 31.73
CA GLU A 91 21.23 -9.78 32.14
C GLU A 91 21.71 -8.94 33.34
N ASN A 92 22.96 -8.46 33.28
CA ASN A 92 23.56 -7.60 34.29
C ASN A 92 24.07 -6.31 33.66
N ASN A 93 24.74 -5.46 34.45
CA ASN A 93 25.18 -4.13 34.09
C ASN A 93 26.72 -4.04 33.97
N ILE A 94 27.38 -5.14 33.63
CA ILE A 94 28.84 -5.25 33.62
C ILE A 94 29.40 -4.59 32.36
N ASP A 95 30.27 -3.59 32.51
CA ASP A 95 30.99 -2.93 31.42
C ASP A 95 32.47 -3.36 31.32
N ASN A 96 33.11 -3.62 32.47
CA ASN A 96 34.53 -3.91 32.59
C ASN A 96 34.81 -5.34 33.09
N ILE A 97 35.50 -6.13 32.25
CA ILE A 97 35.90 -7.50 32.51
C ILE A 97 37.42 -7.72 32.61
N GLU A 98 38.21 -6.67 32.89
CA GLU A 98 39.67 -6.73 33.07
C GLU A 98 40.10 -7.84 34.06
N LYS A 99 39.30 -8.02 35.11
CA LYS A 99 39.53 -8.96 36.22
C LYS A 99 39.41 -10.44 35.86
N LEU A 100 38.87 -10.78 34.69
CA LEU A 100 38.83 -12.17 34.21
C LEU A 100 40.21 -12.68 33.76
N SER A 101 41.17 -11.78 33.49
CA SER A 101 42.49 -12.10 32.90
C SER A 101 43.35 -13.10 33.70
N SER A 102 43.08 -13.32 35.00
CA SER A 102 43.76 -14.33 35.83
C SER A 102 43.11 -15.72 35.82
N LEU A 103 41.92 -15.87 35.23
CA LEU A 103 41.06 -17.05 35.40
C LEU A 103 41.34 -18.13 34.34
N THR A 104 42.61 -18.50 34.17
CA THR A 104 43.08 -19.35 33.07
C THR A 104 42.54 -20.78 33.04
N GLU A 105 41.77 -21.20 34.06
CA GLU A 105 41.11 -22.50 34.14
C GLU A 105 39.70 -22.54 33.51
N ILE A 106 39.13 -21.39 33.13
CA ILE A 106 37.73 -21.28 32.68
C ILE A 106 37.50 -21.93 31.30
N ASN A 107 36.46 -22.77 31.22
CA ASN A 107 35.99 -23.42 29.99
C ASN A 107 34.67 -22.81 29.48
N TYR A 108 33.82 -22.26 30.36
CA TYR A 108 32.51 -21.70 30.00
C TYR A 108 32.37 -20.27 30.51
N LEU A 109 32.19 -19.31 29.60
CA LEU A 109 32.00 -17.89 29.94
C LEU A 109 30.74 -17.33 29.29
N ILE A 110 29.77 -16.98 30.13
CA ILE A 110 28.40 -16.65 29.75
C ILE A 110 28.08 -15.25 30.33
N LEU A 111 28.15 -14.23 29.47
CA LEU A 111 28.04 -12.79 29.80
C LEU A 111 27.09 -12.05 28.83
N SER A 112 26.05 -12.73 28.34
CA SER A 112 25.06 -12.17 27.43
C SER A 112 24.28 -11.01 28.09
N SER A 113 23.74 -10.10 27.28
CA SER A 113 22.89 -9.00 27.77
C SER A 113 23.56 -8.18 28.88
N ASN A 114 24.69 -7.56 28.57
CA ASN A 114 25.51 -6.75 29.48
C ASN A 114 25.98 -5.46 28.76
N ASN A 115 26.86 -4.68 29.39
CA ASN A 115 27.36 -3.40 28.86
C ASN A 115 28.78 -3.50 28.25
N ILE A 116 29.33 -4.70 28.09
CA ILE A 116 30.74 -4.94 27.73
C ILE A 116 31.05 -4.36 26.34
N SER A 117 32.22 -3.74 26.19
CA SER A 117 32.76 -3.27 24.90
C SER A 117 34.21 -3.70 24.65
N GLU A 118 34.99 -3.82 25.73
CA GLU A 118 36.41 -4.21 25.71
C GLU A 118 36.59 -5.65 26.19
N ILE A 119 37.12 -6.52 25.33
CA ILE A 119 37.36 -7.95 25.62
C ILE A 119 38.85 -8.34 25.58
N SER A 120 39.76 -7.37 25.72
CA SER A 120 41.22 -7.57 25.73
C SER A 120 41.70 -8.57 26.81
N SER A 121 41.02 -8.63 27.96
CA SER A 121 41.30 -9.56 29.05
C SER A 121 41.05 -11.04 28.73
N LEU A 122 40.21 -11.36 27.73
CA LEU A 122 39.91 -12.74 27.36
C LEU A 122 41.07 -13.44 26.63
N SER A 123 42.02 -12.68 26.08
CA SER A 123 43.09 -13.19 25.20
C SER A 123 44.00 -14.27 25.82
N GLY A 124 44.09 -14.35 27.15
CA GLY A 124 44.84 -15.38 27.88
C GLY A 124 44.03 -16.63 28.26
N LEU A 125 42.71 -16.63 28.05
CA LEU A 125 41.79 -17.65 28.57
C LEU A 125 41.65 -18.85 27.61
N THR A 126 42.79 -19.43 27.23
CA THR A 126 42.91 -20.41 26.14
C THR A 126 42.18 -21.73 26.38
N LYS A 127 41.54 -21.94 27.53
CA LYS A 127 40.67 -23.09 27.82
C LYS A 127 39.20 -22.89 27.43
N LEU A 128 38.78 -21.67 27.10
CA LEU A 128 37.38 -21.40 26.72
C LEU A 128 36.91 -22.31 25.57
N VAL A 129 35.80 -23.01 25.82
CA VAL A 129 35.09 -23.92 24.91
C VAL A 129 33.78 -23.30 24.44
N GLU A 130 33.05 -22.65 25.35
CA GLU A 130 31.83 -21.90 25.00
C GLU A 130 31.91 -20.46 25.54
N LEU A 131 31.65 -19.50 24.64
CA LEU A 131 31.70 -18.08 24.94
C LEU A 131 30.43 -17.39 24.45
N TYR A 132 29.66 -16.83 25.39
CA TYR A 132 28.43 -16.10 25.12
C TYR A 132 28.62 -14.62 25.49
N LEU A 133 28.62 -13.77 24.47
CA LEU A 133 28.84 -12.32 24.55
C LEU A 133 27.78 -11.54 23.76
N ASN A 134 26.72 -12.20 23.32
CA ASN A 134 25.61 -11.62 22.58
C ASN A 134 24.85 -10.58 23.40
N GLY A 135 24.32 -9.53 22.76
CA GLY A 135 23.67 -8.42 23.46
C GLY A 135 24.65 -7.57 24.28
N ASN A 136 25.74 -7.14 23.65
CA ASN A 136 26.76 -6.26 24.24
C ASN A 136 27.16 -5.16 23.24
N ASN A 137 28.18 -4.35 23.56
CA ASN A 137 28.66 -3.22 22.76
C ASN A 137 30.05 -3.50 22.12
N ILE A 138 30.37 -4.77 21.86
CA ILE A 138 31.70 -5.20 21.41
C ILE A 138 31.88 -4.89 19.92
N SER A 139 33.07 -4.40 19.53
CA SER A 139 33.41 -4.10 18.13
C SER A 139 34.76 -4.66 17.69
N ASP A 140 35.79 -4.66 18.57
CA ASP A 140 37.02 -5.42 18.35
C ASP A 140 36.93 -6.81 19.01
N ILE A 141 37.19 -7.85 18.21
CA ILE A 141 37.26 -9.25 18.64
C ILE A 141 38.66 -9.85 18.43
N SER A 142 39.69 -9.02 18.29
CA SER A 142 41.10 -9.42 18.14
C SER A 142 41.57 -10.45 19.18
N SER A 143 41.12 -10.31 20.43
CA SER A 143 41.35 -11.26 21.54
C SER A 143 40.97 -12.71 21.23
N LEU A 144 39.94 -12.93 20.42
CA LEU A 144 39.40 -14.28 20.15
C LEU A 144 40.30 -15.10 19.22
N SER A 145 41.27 -14.48 18.55
CA SER A 145 42.20 -15.15 17.62
C SER A 145 43.10 -16.20 18.29
N GLY A 146 43.38 -16.08 19.59
CA GLY A 146 44.20 -17.03 20.35
C GLY A 146 43.41 -18.16 21.02
N LEU A 147 42.07 -18.13 20.99
CA LEU A 147 41.22 -19.02 21.79
C LEU A 147 40.88 -20.31 21.02
N THR A 148 41.89 -21.15 20.82
CA THR A 148 41.83 -22.30 19.89
C THR A 148 41.05 -23.52 20.40
N ASN A 149 40.26 -23.39 21.48
CA ASN A 149 39.37 -24.44 22.00
C ASN A 149 37.88 -24.07 21.87
N LEU A 150 37.54 -22.88 21.35
CA LEU A 150 36.16 -22.43 21.17
C LEU A 150 35.41 -23.31 20.17
N ILE A 151 34.33 -23.94 20.63
CA ILE A 151 33.37 -24.73 19.86
C ILE A 151 32.07 -23.96 19.63
N LYS A 152 31.65 -23.14 20.60
CA LYS A 152 30.49 -22.24 20.46
C LYS A 152 30.84 -20.79 20.77
N LEU A 153 30.39 -19.89 19.90
CA LEU A 153 30.65 -18.46 20.01
C LEU A 153 29.39 -17.65 19.65
N TYR A 154 28.73 -17.09 20.67
CA TYR A 154 27.54 -16.26 20.52
C TYR A 154 27.93 -14.78 20.57
N LEU A 155 27.87 -14.11 19.42
CA LEU A 155 28.24 -12.69 19.24
C LEU A 155 27.11 -11.84 18.64
N HIS A 156 25.92 -12.40 18.40
CA HIS A 156 24.78 -11.68 17.84
C HIS A 156 24.35 -10.47 18.72
N TYR A 157 23.72 -9.45 18.14
CA TYR A 157 23.50 -8.14 18.78
C TYR A 157 24.79 -7.54 19.39
N ASN A 158 25.76 -7.19 18.55
CA ASN A 158 26.96 -6.44 18.92
C ASN A 158 27.27 -5.38 17.83
N GLN A 159 28.47 -4.79 17.83
CA GLN A 159 28.92 -3.75 16.90
C GLN A 159 30.13 -4.22 16.05
N ILE A 160 30.20 -5.53 15.77
CA ILE A 160 31.33 -6.15 15.07
C ILE A 160 31.23 -5.90 13.56
N THR A 161 32.31 -5.38 12.97
CA THR A 161 32.39 -5.11 11.53
C THR A 161 33.32 -6.08 10.79
N ASN A 162 34.35 -6.59 11.47
CA ASN A 162 35.47 -7.33 10.87
C ASN A 162 35.77 -8.62 11.63
N ILE A 163 35.49 -9.77 11.02
CA ILE A 163 35.65 -11.09 11.64
C ILE A 163 36.98 -11.80 11.32
N ILE A 164 37.98 -11.09 10.76
CA ILE A 164 39.32 -11.66 10.51
C ILE A 164 39.97 -12.32 11.74
N PRO A 165 39.71 -11.93 13.01
CA PRO A 165 40.23 -12.68 14.17
C PRO A 165 39.68 -14.10 14.29
N LEU A 166 38.46 -14.36 13.83
CA LEU A 166 37.84 -15.70 13.85
C LEU A 166 38.44 -16.59 12.76
N VAL A 167 38.68 -16.05 11.56
CA VAL A 167 39.43 -16.74 10.49
C VAL A 167 40.86 -17.05 10.95
N ASN A 168 41.52 -16.11 11.62
CA ASN A 168 42.88 -16.30 12.14
C ASN A 168 42.97 -17.27 13.32
N ASN A 169 41.87 -17.53 14.05
CA ASN A 169 41.84 -18.57 15.07
C ASN A 169 42.00 -19.94 14.41
N THR A 170 43.06 -20.67 14.73
CA THR A 170 43.37 -21.96 14.10
C THR A 170 42.64 -23.16 14.74
N GLY A 171 41.88 -22.93 15.82
CA GLY A 171 41.06 -23.97 16.46
C GLY A 171 39.71 -24.16 15.75
N ILE A 172 38.97 -23.05 15.59
CA ILE A 172 37.61 -23.01 15.02
C ILE A 172 37.53 -23.81 13.69
N GLY A 173 36.69 -24.83 13.62
CA GLY A 173 36.68 -25.79 12.51
C GLY A 173 35.42 -26.64 12.41
N ASN A 174 35.58 -27.87 11.91
CA ASN A 174 34.47 -28.69 11.47
C ASN A 174 33.56 -29.13 12.63
N GLY A 175 32.36 -28.56 12.68
CA GLY A 175 31.34 -28.82 13.71
C GLY A 175 31.20 -27.70 14.75
N ASP A 176 32.03 -26.66 14.66
CA ASP A 176 31.93 -25.50 15.54
C ASP A 176 30.85 -24.51 15.06
N PHE A 177 30.44 -23.61 15.96
CA PHE A 177 29.21 -22.83 15.84
C PHE A 177 29.44 -21.35 16.17
N ILE A 178 29.02 -20.45 15.27
CA ILE A 178 29.17 -18.99 15.42
C ILE A 178 27.85 -18.28 15.06
N GLU A 179 27.34 -17.46 15.98
CA GLU A 179 26.23 -16.53 15.71
C GLU A 179 26.74 -15.08 15.64
N LEU A 180 26.53 -14.43 14.50
CA LEU A 180 26.91 -13.04 14.18
C LEU A 180 25.73 -12.16 13.76
N GLU A 181 24.51 -12.70 13.72
CA GLU A 181 23.26 -11.96 13.41
C GLU A 181 23.18 -10.61 14.15
N HIS A 182 22.62 -9.60 13.50
CA HIS A 182 22.48 -8.25 14.04
C HIS A 182 23.82 -7.64 14.51
N ASN A 183 24.84 -7.79 13.65
CA ASN A 183 26.08 -7.03 13.70
C ASN A 183 26.28 -6.27 12.37
N PRO A 184 26.91 -5.08 12.39
CA PRO A 184 27.22 -4.29 11.19
C PRO A 184 28.41 -4.89 10.39
N LEU A 185 28.28 -6.15 9.96
CA LEU A 185 29.32 -6.87 9.23
C LEU A 185 29.67 -6.18 7.91
N SER A 186 30.96 -5.96 7.66
CA SER A 186 31.44 -5.40 6.39
C SER A 186 31.41 -6.41 5.24
N ASP A 187 31.38 -5.92 3.99
CA ASP A 187 31.32 -6.73 2.77
C ASP A 187 32.37 -7.84 2.71
N ILE A 188 33.57 -7.59 3.26
CA ILE A 188 34.67 -8.57 3.31
C ILE A 188 34.48 -9.62 4.43
N SER A 189 33.79 -9.27 5.52
CA SER A 189 33.34 -10.26 6.50
C SER A 189 32.36 -11.23 5.83
N ILE A 190 31.31 -10.71 5.22
CA ILE A 190 30.25 -11.49 4.56
C ILE A 190 30.81 -12.28 3.37
N ASN A 191 31.34 -11.60 2.34
CA ASN A 191 31.66 -12.21 1.05
C ASN A 191 33.06 -12.85 0.99
N THR A 192 33.81 -12.94 2.09
CA THR A 192 35.15 -13.56 2.09
C THR A 192 35.47 -14.30 3.38
N TYR A 193 35.21 -13.72 4.57
CA TYR A 193 35.60 -14.36 5.82
C TYR A 193 34.59 -15.43 6.29
N ILE A 194 33.28 -15.23 6.10
CA ILE A 194 32.28 -16.26 6.40
C ILE A 194 32.47 -17.50 5.51
N PRO A 195 32.59 -17.40 4.17
CA PRO A 195 32.95 -18.52 3.30
C PRO A 195 34.25 -19.24 3.67
N GLN A 196 35.23 -18.56 4.30
CA GLN A 196 36.46 -19.18 4.80
C GLN A 196 36.26 -19.96 6.11
N LEU A 197 35.26 -19.62 6.92
CA LEU A 197 34.83 -20.38 8.10
C LEU A 197 33.95 -21.56 7.69
N GLU A 198 32.97 -21.34 6.82
CA GLU A 198 32.10 -22.40 6.26
C GLU A 198 32.92 -23.48 5.52
N ALA A 199 33.94 -23.08 4.76
CA ALA A 199 34.87 -24.02 4.09
C ALA A 199 35.74 -24.83 5.08
N ARG A 200 35.78 -24.48 6.36
CA ARG A 200 36.40 -25.28 7.45
C ARG A 200 35.39 -26.21 8.13
N GLY A 201 34.12 -26.16 7.73
CA GLY A 201 33.01 -26.92 8.33
C GLY A 201 32.37 -26.25 9.56
N VAL A 202 32.56 -24.94 9.72
CA VAL A 202 31.94 -24.13 10.78
C VAL A 202 30.52 -23.77 10.36
N THR A 203 29.55 -23.82 11.28
CA THR A 203 28.21 -23.26 11.05
C THR A 203 28.20 -21.79 11.46
N VAL A 204 27.82 -20.90 10.55
CA VAL A 204 27.78 -19.44 10.79
C VAL A 204 26.38 -18.91 10.51
N TYR A 205 25.81 -18.15 11.46
CA TYR A 205 24.55 -17.43 11.31
C TYR A 205 24.82 -15.93 11.22
N TYR A 206 24.24 -15.25 10.25
CA TYR A 206 24.48 -13.82 9.96
C TYR A 206 23.32 -13.22 9.16
N ASP A 207 23.19 -11.89 9.22
CA ASP A 207 22.23 -11.14 8.41
C ASP A 207 22.74 -11.14 6.94
N GLU A 208 22.03 -11.77 6.01
CA GLU A 208 22.36 -11.69 4.58
C GLU A 208 22.18 -10.25 4.05
N PRO A 209 23.09 -9.75 3.19
CA PRO A 209 22.99 -8.40 2.65
C PRO A 209 21.84 -8.30 1.64
N ALA A 210 20.97 -7.30 1.81
CA ALA A 210 19.83 -7.05 0.93
C ALA A 210 20.28 -6.88 -0.54
N THR A 211 19.62 -7.57 -1.46
CA THR A 211 20.04 -7.67 -2.86
C THR A 211 19.69 -6.38 -3.61
N VAL A 212 20.67 -5.72 -4.23
CA VAL A 212 20.41 -4.57 -5.11
C VAL A 212 19.65 -5.02 -6.35
N VAL A 213 18.45 -4.46 -6.55
CA VAL A 213 17.55 -4.76 -7.67
C VAL A 213 17.75 -3.72 -8.78
N THR A 214 17.81 -4.19 -10.02
CA THR A 214 18.03 -3.35 -11.21
C THR A 214 16.79 -3.35 -12.09
N PHE A 215 16.42 -2.17 -12.58
CA PHE A 215 15.20 -1.94 -13.35
C PHE A 215 15.57 -1.66 -14.82
N PRO A 216 15.11 -2.49 -15.80
CA PRO A 216 15.38 -2.25 -17.21
C PRO A 216 14.66 -1.02 -17.77
N ASP A 217 13.53 -0.64 -17.18
CA ASP A 217 12.71 0.51 -17.55
C ASP A 217 12.88 1.65 -16.53
N THR A 218 13.38 2.79 -17.00
CA THR A 218 13.65 3.96 -16.16
C THR A 218 12.39 4.69 -15.69
N ASN A 219 11.25 4.52 -16.37
CA ASN A 219 9.98 5.07 -15.93
C ASN A 219 9.40 4.22 -14.80
N PHE A 220 9.58 2.89 -14.87
CA PHE A 220 9.25 2.00 -13.76
C PHE A 220 10.15 2.25 -12.54
N GLU A 221 11.47 2.40 -12.74
CA GLU A 221 12.40 2.82 -11.67
C GLU A 221 11.96 4.14 -11.03
N ALA A 222 11.55 5.13 -11.84
CA ALA A 222 11.08 6.42 -11.33
C ALA A 222 9.80 6.28 -10.46
N VAL A 223 8.85 5.42 -10.83
CA VAL A 223 7.65 5.15 -10.02
C VAL A 223 7.99 4.40 -8.72
N ILE A 224 8.93 3.45 -8.75
CA ILE A 224 9.46 2.79 -7.55
C ILE A 224 10.13 3.82 -6.62
N ARG A 225 10.99 4.69 -7.16
CA ARG A 225 11.67 5.77 -6.41
C ARG A 225 10.71 6.80 -5.83
N GLU A 226 9.67 7.19 -6.58
CA GLU A 226 8.59 8.05 -6.13
C GLU A 226 7.83 7.41 -4.94
N THR A 227 7.56 6.10 -5.03
CA THR A 227 6.84 5.33 -4.00
C THR A 227 7.66 5.10 -2.73
N LEU A 228 8.96 4.82 -2.86
CA LEU A 228 9.90 4.67 -1.73
C LEU A 228 10.40 6.02 -1.18
N ASN A 229 10.07 7.15 -1.80
CA ASN A 229 10.61 8.48 -1.49
C ASN A 229 12.16 8.53 -1.57
N MET A 230 12.76 7.79 -2.52
CA MET A 230 14.21 7.60 -2.70
C MET A 230 14.75 8.34 -3.94
N ILE A 231 15.35 9.52 -3.75
CA ILE A 231 15.90 10.33 -4.85
C ILE A 231 17.21 9.72 -5.42
N THR A 232 18.03 9.10 -4.57
CA THR A 232 19.36 8.58 -4.91
C THR A 232 19.71 7.37 -4.06
N GLY A 233 20.61 6.52 -4.56
CA GLY A 233 21.04 5.30 -3.89
C GLY A 233 20.50 4.06 -4.60
N ASP A 234 21.11 2.92 -4.30
CA ASP A 234 20.66 1.62 -4.76
C ASP A 234 19.31 1.27 -4.10
N ILE A 235 18.47 0.51 -4.79
CA ILE A 235 17.19 0.01 -4.28
C ILE A 235 17.38 -1.49 -4.04
N THR A 236 16.98 -1.98 -2.88
CA THR A 236 17.12 -3.39 -2.52
C THR A 236 15.79 -4.15 -2.55
N ASP A 237 15.86 -5.48 -2.57
CA ASP A 237 14.73 -6.36 -2.33
C ASP A 237 14.03 -6.07 -0.99
N ALA A 238 14.79 -5.73 0.06
CA ALA A 238 14.28 -5.31 1.35
C ALA A 238 13.50 -3.98 1.28
N ASP A 239 13.95 -3.01 0.49
CA ASP A 239 13.21 -1.76 0.26
C ASP A 239 11.89 -2.05 -0.49
N LEU A 240 11.96 -2.86 -1.55
CA LEU A 240 10.79 -3.24 -2.36
C LEU A 240 9.75 -4.03 -1.57
N ALA A 241 10.17 -4.87 -0.63
CA ALA A 241 9.29 -5.58 0.28
C ALA A 241 8.48 -4.64 1.20
N THR A 242 8.82 -3.35 1.31
CA THR A 242 8.01 -2.35 2.03
C THR A 242 6.83 -1.81 1.20
N ILE A 243 6.82 -2.01 -0.12
CA ILE A 243 5.80 -1.45 -1.02
C ILE A 243 4.49 -2.23 -0.88
N THR A 244 3.47 -1.59 -0.31
CA THR A 244 2.10 -2.11 -0.22
C THR A 244 1.19 -1.62 -1.35
N SER A 245 1.50 -0.48 -1.98
CA SER A 245 0.65 0.14 -3.00
C SER A 245 1.48 0.88 -4.04
N LEU A 246 1.32 0.53 -5.33
CA LEU A 246 2.09 1.10 -6.44
C LEU A 246 1.16 1.75 -7.48
N ARG A 247 1.47 2.98 -7.90
CA ARG A 247 0.67 3.78 -8.85
C ARG A 247 1.51 4.30 -10.01
N GLY A 248 1.53 3.54 -11.09
CA GLY A 248 2.28 3.81 -12.33
C GLY A 248 1.41 4.12 -13.56
N ARG A 249 0.11 4.41 -13.41
CA ARG A 249 -0.81 4.70 -14.52
C ARG A 249 -0.31 5.82 -15.44
N THR A 250 -0.32 5.58 -16.75
CA THR A 250 0.10 6.54 -17.79
C THR A 250 1.50 7.14 -17.52
N LYS A 251 2.51 6.28 -17.33
CA LYS A 251 3.92 6.65 -17.11
C LYS A 251 4.84 6.12 -18.22
N ASP A 252 4.28 5.68 -19.34
CA ASP A 252 4.99 5.07 -20.49
C ASP A 252 5.94 3.91 -20.10
N ILE A 253 5.51 3.06 -19.16
CA ILE A 253 6.23 1.87 -18.68
C ILE A 253 6.10 0.72 -19.69
N ASN A 254 7.17 -0.05 -19.89
CA ASN A 254 7.27 -1.14 -20.86
C ASN A 254 7.63 -2.48 -20.20
N ASP A 255 8.54 -2.44 -19.22
CA ASP A 255 9.02 -3.59 -18.42
C ASP A 255 8.78 -3.29 -16.92
N ILE A 256 8.34 -4.30 -16.17
CA ILE A 256 8.07 -4.23 -14.72
C ILE A 256 9.02 -5.13 -13.91
N SER A 257 10.11 -5.61 -14.51
CA SER A 257 11.15 -6.38 -13.82
C SER A 257 11.70 -5.63 -12.60
N GLY A 258 11.69 -6.32 -11.46
CA GLY A 258 11.87 -5.77 -10.12
C GLY A 258 10.58 -5.80 -9.28
N ILE A 259 9.40 -5.83 -9.91
CA ILE A 259 8.11 -5.91 -9.20
C ILE A 259 7.92 -7.23 -8.44
N GLU A 260 8.60 -8.29 -8.85
CA GLU A 260 8.55 -9.60 -8.17
C GLU A 260 9.05 -9.57 -6.71
N TYR A 261 9.79 -8.52 -6.31
CA TYR A 261 10.25 -8.29 -4.94
C TYR A 261 9.26 -7.49 -4.08
N CYS A 262 8.20 -6.91 -4.67
CA CYS A 262 7.15 -6.17 -3.96
C CYS A 262 6.15 -7.12 -3.25
N ILE A 263 6.67 -8.07 -2.46
CA ILE A 263 5.94 -9.24 -1.94
C ILE A 263 4.75 -8.90 -1.02
N ASN A 264 4.73 -7.70 -0.43
CA ASN A 264 3.66 -7.22 0.46
C ASN A 264 2.66 -6.29 -0.26
N MET A 265 2.72 -6.18 -1.59
CA MET A 265 1.86 -5.30 -2.37
C MET A 265 0.42 -5.84 -2.43
N THR A 266 -0.54 -4.99 -2.05
CA THR A 266 -1.99 -5.25 -2.13
C THR A 266 -2.67 -4.48 -3.25
N PHE A 267 -2.10 -3.36 -3.70
CA PHE A 267 -2.67 -2.52 -4.75
C PHE A 267 -1.64 -2.25 -5.86
N LEU A 268 -2.01 -2.54 -7.11
CA LEU A 268 -1.21 -2.24 -8.30
C LEU A 268 -2.05 -1.59 -9.41
N ASP A 269 -1.77 -0.32 -9.72
CA ASP A 269 -2.32 0.37 -10.89
C ASP A 269 -1.20 0.76 -11.87
N VAL A 270 -1.08 0.01 -12.95
CA VAL A 270 -0.20 0.33 -14.10
C VAL A 270 -1.01 0.37 -15.40
N TYR A 271 -2.29 0.74 -15.32
CA TYR A 271 -3.16 0.88 -16.48
C TYR A 271 -2.64 1.94 -17.48
N ASN A 272 -2.97 1.78 -18.76
CA ASN A 272 -2.53 2.67 -19.85
C ASN A 272 -1.00 2.86 -19.95
N ASN A 273 -0.25 1.77 -19.80
CA ASN A 273 1.17 1.69 -20.13
C ASN A 273 1.40 0.80 -21.35
N HIS A 274 2.65 0.44 -21.67
CA HIS A 274 3.02 -0.40 -22.82
C HIS A 274 3.35 -1.85 -22.45
N ILE A 275 3.21 -2.20 -21.16
CA ILE A 275 3.42 -3.54 -20.58
C ILE A 275 2.65 -4.61 -21.36
N SER A 276 3.30 -5.74 -21.63
CA SER A 276 2.72 -6.90 -22.32
C SER A 276 3.11 -8.23 -21.67
N ASP A 277 4.34 -8.35 -21.15
CA ASP A 277 4.74 -9.41 -20.24
C ASP A 277 4.38 -9.03 -18.79
N ILE A 278 3.55 -9.84 -18.14
CA ILE A 278 3.19 -9.72 -16.72
C ILE A 278 3.62 -10.93 -15.88
N SER A 279 4.53 -11.77 -16.40
CA SER A 279 5.04 -12.97 -15.72
C SER A 279 5.60 -12.68 -14.32
N LYS A 280 6.16 -11.49 -14.11
CA LYS A 280 6.71 -11.03 -12.82
C LYS A 280 5.67 -10.89 -11.70
N LEU A 281 4.37 -10.85 -12.02
CA LEU A 281 3.30 -10.78 -11.03
C LEU A 281 2.99 -12.14 -10.35
N SER A 282 3.51 -13.27 -10.87
CA SER A 282 2.98 -14.62 -10.57
C SER A 282 3.02 -15.09 -9.11
N ASN A 283 3.78 -14.39 -8.27
CA ASN A 283 3.98 -14.71 -6.85
C ASN A 283 3.44 -13.63 -5.91
N LEU A 284 2.86 -12.55 -6.45
CA LEU A 284 2.34 -11.40 -5.68
C LEU A 284 0.94 -11.70 -5.12
N ASN A 285 0.84 -12.81 -4.39
CA ASN A 285 -0.43 -13.41 -3.93
C ASN A 285 -1.19 -12.54 -2.92
N ASN A 286 -0.59 -11.44 -2.44
CA ASN A 286 -1.21 -10.47 -1.54
C ASN A 286 -2.01 -9.38 -2.28
N LEU A 287 -1.98 -9.34 -3.62
CA LEU A 287 -2.76 -8.39 -4.41
C LEU A 287 -4.28 -8.58 -4.21
N ILE A 288 -4.94 -7.45 -3.96
CA ILE A 288 -6.39 -7.27 -3.78
C ILE A 288 -6.94 -6.46 -4.97
N ASP A 289 -6.23 -5.39 -5.35
CA ASP A 289 -6.60 -4.49 -6.45
C ASP A 289 -5.57 -4.52 -7.58
N LEU A 290 -5.99 -4.85 -8.80
CA LEU A 290 -5.13 -4.95 -9.97
C LEU A 290 -5.71 -4.27 -11.22
N TYR A 291 -5.02 -3.24 -11.71
CA TYR A 291 -5.39 -2.50 -12.93
C TYR A 291 -4.28 -2.60 -13.99
N LEU A 292 -4.61 -3.26 -15.11
CA LEU A 292 -3.71 -3.57 -16.23
C LEU A 292 -4.40 -3.25 -17.56
N GLY A 293 -3.66 -2.83 -18.60
CA GLY A 293 -4.29 -2.34 -19.83
C GLY A 293 -3.36 -2.23 -21.04
N ARG A 294 -3.99 -1.99 -22.19
CA ARG A 294 -3.45 -1.64 -23.52
C ARG A 294 -2.93 -2.77 -24.39
N ASN A 295 -2.09 -3.68 -23.87
CA ASN A 295 -1.22 -4.53 -24.71
C ASN A 295 -1.13 -6.01 -24.30
N ILE A 296 -1.82 -6.44 -23.23
CA ILE A 296 -1.64 -7.79 -22.67
C ILE A 296 -2.41 -8.83 -23.49
N THR A 297 -1.82 -10.01 -23.68
CA THR A 297 -2.46 -11.16 -24.34
C THR A 297 -2.59 -12.38 -23.44
N ASP A 298 -1.63 -12.58 -22.55
CA ASP A 298 -1.57 -13.70 -21.62
C ASP A 298 -1.69 -13.18 -20.18
N ILE A 299 -2.75 -13.60 -19.50
CA ILE A 299 -3.03 -13.30 -18.09
C ILE A 299 -2.85 -14.53 -17.19
N SER A 300 -2.40 -15.68 -17.71
CA SER A 300 -2.15 -16.88 -16.92
C SER A 300 -1.17 -16.72 -15.75
N PRO A 301 -0.21 -15.76 -15.70
CA PRO A 301 0.55 -15.47 -14.49
C PRO A 301 -0.32 -15.12 -13.26
N LEU A 302 -1.54 -14.61 -13.46
CA LEU A 302 -2.45 -14.23 -12.38
C LEU A 302 -3.13 -15.43 -11.69
N THR A 303 -2.95 -16.67 -12.17
CA THR A 303 -3.69 -17.87 -11.72
C THR A 303 -3.64 -18.10 -10.20
N ASN A 304 -2.54 -17.75 -9.53
CA ASN A 304 -2.37 -17.96 -8.08
C ASN A 304 -2.88 -16.79 -7.21
N ILE A 305 -3.25 -15.66 -7.82
CA ILE A 305 -3.58 -14.41 -7.12
C ILE A 305 -5.07 -14.42 -6.74
N THR A 306 -5.48 -15.41 -5.96
CA THR A 306 -6.90 -15.68 -5.65
C THR A 306 -7.53 -14.70 -4.64
N ASN A 307 -6.74 -13.76 -4.11
CA ASN A 307 -7.19 -12.76 -3.14
C ASN A 307 -7.76 -11.49 -3.78
N LEU A 308 -7.75 -11.38 -5.12
CA LEU A 308 -8.27 -10.22 -5.84
C LEU A 308 -9.75 -9.95 -5.52
N GLU A 309 -10.04 -8.71 -5.10
CA GLU A 309 -11.38 -8.13 -5.00
C GLU A 309 -11.69 -7.27 -6.24
N THR A 310 -10.68 -6.59 -6.80
CA THR A 310 -10.77 -5.79 -8.04
C THR A 310 -9.82 -6.29 -9.13
N LEU A 311 -10.37 -6.59 -10.31
CA LEU A 311 -9.61 -6.87 -11.52
C LEU A 311 -10.10 -6.03 -12.70
N VAL A 312 -9.26 -5.09 -13.15
CA VAL A 312 -9.47 -4.28 -14.35
C VAL A 312 -8.45 -4.65 -15.40
N ILE A 313 -8.91 -5.30 -16.47
CA ILE A 313 -8.12 -5.73 -17.64
C ILE A 313 -8.74 -5.23 -18.96
N ASN A 314 -9.48 -4.13 -18.91
CA ASN A 314 -10.06 -3.44 -20.07
C ASN A 314 -9.01 -3.09 -21.15
N ASN A 315 -9.44 -3.02 -22.40
CA ASN A 315 -8.63 -2.55 -23.54
C ASN A 315 -7.31 -3.34 -23.67
N ASN A 316 -7.39 -4.66 -23.77
CA ASN A 316 -6.25 -5.55 -23.99
C ASN A 316 -6.54 -6.46 -25.21
N ASN A 317 -5.68 -7.46 -25.45
CA ASN A 317 -5.87 -8.45 -26.51
C ASN A 317 -5.96 -9.86 -25.89
N ILE A 318 -6.74 -9.99 -24.82
CA ILE A 318 -6.97 -11.24 -24.08
C ILE A 318 -8.14 -12.00 -24.72
N SER A 319 -7.95 -13.30 -24.96
CA SER A 319 -8.99 -14.18 -25.54
C SER A 319 -9.48 -15.30 -24.61
N ASP A 320 -8.76 -15.55 -23.52
CA ASP A 320 -9.01 -16.62 -22.54
C ASP A 320 -8.94 -16.04 -21.12
N ILE A 321 -10.01 -16.25 -20.34
CA ILE A 321 -10.16 -15.88 -18.93
C ILE A 321 -10.48 -17.10 -18.06
N SER A 322 -10.33 -18.32 -18.58
CA SER A 322 -10.86 -19.56 -17.99
C SER A 322 -10.43 -19.83 -16.53
N PHE A 323 -9.25 -19.36 -16.12
CA PHE A 323 -8.74 -19.54 -14.75
C PHE A 323 -9.34 -18.55 -13.72
N ILE A 324 -10.02 -17.46 -14.14
CA ILE A 324 -10.58 -16.47 -13.18
C ILE A 324 -11.65 -17.07 -12.27
N SER A 325 -12.16 -18.27 -12.56
CA SER A 325 -13.03 -19.02 -11.64
C SER A 325 -12.42 -19.23 -10.24
N GLY A 326 -11.08 -19.14 -10.10
CA GLY A 326 -10.40 -19.16 -8.80
C GLY A 326 -10.54 -17.88 -7.97
N PHE A 327 -10.95 -16.76 -8.57
CA PHE A 327 -11.02 -15.44 -7.92
C PHE A 327 -12.35 -15.28 -7.17
N GLN A 328 -12.55 -16.11 -6.15
CA GLN A 328 -13.81 -16.19 -5.40
C GLN A 328 -14.08 -14.96 -4.52
N ASN A 329 -13.08 -14.11 -4.26
CA ASN A 329 -13.25 -12.84 -3.55
C ASN A 329 -13.69 -11.68 -4.47
N LEU A 330 -13.74 -11.88 -5.80
CA LEU A 330 -13.87 -10.78 -6.75
C LEU A 330 -15.25 -10.12 -6.67
N THR A 331 -15.26 -8.82 -6.34
CA THR A 331 -16.44 -7.95 -6.31
C THR A 331 -16.51 -7.03 -7.54
N HIS A 332 -15.36 -6.69 -8.13
CA HIS A 332 -15.24 -5.77 -9.27
C HIS A 332 -14.50 -6.44 -10.44
N LEU A 333 -15.16 -6.59 -11.59
CA LEU A 333 -14.59 -7.16 -12.81
C LEU A 333 -14.83 -6.26 -14.03
N ALA A 334 -13.74 -5.78 -14.64
CA ALA A 334 -13.79 -5.04 -15.90
C ALA A 334 -12.92 -5.72 -16.95
N ILE A 335 -13.57 -6.25 -17.99
CA ILE A 335 -12.95 -7.08 -19.05
C ILE A 335 -13.24 -6.57 -20.47
N SER A 336 -13.83 -5.38 -20.57
CA SER A 336 -14.27 -4.70 -21.80
C SER A 336 -13.17 -4.51 -22.83
N ASP A 337 -13.57 -4.35 -24.10
CA ASP A 337 -12.64 -4.13 -25.23
C ASP A 337 -11.54 -5.21 -25.32
N ASN A 338 -11.93 -6.49 -25.25
CA ASN A 338 -11.06 -7.66 -25.41
C ASN A 338 -11.66 -8.69 -26.39
N PRO A 339 -10.85 -9.43 -27.18
CA PRO A 339 -11.31 -10.49 -28.08
C PRO A 339 -11.67 -11.81 -27.35
N LEU A 340 -12.48 -11.73 -26.30
CA LEU A 340 -12.93 -12.87 -25.51
C LEU A 340 -13.90 -13.76 -26.29
N THR A 341 -13.75 -15.09 -26.16
CA THR A 341 -14.60 -16.07 -26.87
C THR A 341 -15.46 -16.95 -25.96
N ASP A 342 -15.13 -17.03 -24.68
CA ASP A 342 -15.93 -17.71 -23.66
C ASP A 342 -15.91 -16.89 -22.37
N LEU A 343 -17.11 -16.54 -21.89
CA LEU A 343 -17.34 -15.81 -20.63
C LEU A 343 -18.12 -16.65 -19.61
N SER A 344 -18.35 -17.95 -19.87
CA SER A 344 -19.12 -18.84 -18.99
C SER A 344 -18.58 -18.93 -17.57
N VAL A 345 -17.28 -18.69 -17.38
CA VAL A 345 -16.65 -18.65 -16.05
C VAL A 345 -17.13 -17.52 -15.16
N VAL A 346 -17.60 -16.40 -15.73
CA VAL A 346 -18.13 -15.23 -15.00
C VAL A 346 -19.35 -15.61 -14.15
N ALA A 347 -20.16 -16.57 -14.61
CA ALA A 347 -21.34 -17.05 -13.88
C ALA A 347 -21.02 -17.76 -12.55
N ASN A 348 -19.74 -18.05 -12.26
CA ASN A 348 -19.28 -18.63 -10.99
C ASN A 348 -18.77 -17.58 -9.99
N LEU A 349 -18.71 -16.30 -10.37
CA LEU A 349 -18.18 -15.22 -9.55
C LEU A 349 -19.29 -14.56 -8.73
N THR A 350 -19.93 -15.34 -7.85
CA THR A 350 -21.19 -14.96 -7.17
C THR A 350 -21.07 -13.77 -6.20
N ASN A 351 -19.85 -13.31 -5.93
CA ASN A 351 -19.58 -12.13 -5.11
C ASN A 351 -19.45 -10.83 -5.93
N LEU A 352 -19.60 -10.87 -7.26
CA LEU A 352 -19.56 -9.67 -8.10
C LEU A 352 -20.70 -8.69 -7.74
N GLU A 353 -20.29 -7.45 -7.48
CA GLU A 353 -21.11 -6.27 -7.27
C GLU A 353 -21.08 -5.39 -8.53
N ASN A 354 -19.92 -5.26 -9.17
CA ASN A 354 -19.71 -4.36 -10.31
C ASN A 354 -19.08 -5.10 -11.50
N ILE A 355 -19.72 -5.05 -12.68
CA ILE A 355 -19.21 -5.67 -13.92
C ILE A 355 -19.25 -4.72 -15.13
N SER A 356 -18.13 -4.68 -15.88
CA SER A 356 -18.02 -4.00 -17.19
C SER A 356 -17.61 -4.99 -18.27
N ILE A 357 -18.47 -5.11 -19.29
CA ILE A 357 -18.42 -6.07 -20.40
C ILE A 357 -18.76 -5.40 -21.75
N LEU A 358 -18.35 -4.14 -21.94
CA LEU A 358 -18.62 -3.37 -23.17
C LEU A 358 -17.70 -3.77 -24.34
N SER A 359 -18.19 -3.58 -25.57
CA SER A 359 -17.48 -3.93 -26.83
C SER A 359 -17.15 -5.42 -27.04
N LEU A 360 -17.77 -6.34 -26.30
CA LEU A 360 -17.45 -7.79 -26.32
C LEU A 360 -18.28 -8.62 -27.32
N GLN A 361 -19.05 -7.97 -28.21
CA GLN A 361 -19.90 -8.60 -29.23
C GLN A 361 -20.95 -9.58 -28.66
N LEU A 362 -21.35 -9.40 -27.39
CA LEU A 362 -22.31 -10.27 -26.70
C LEU A 362 -23.69 -10.20 -27.36
N LEU A 363 -24.35 -11.36 -27.47
CA LEU A 363 -25.72 -11.48 -27.98
C LEU A 363 -26.79 -11.53 -26.87
N ASN A 364 -26.38 -11.85 -25.64
CA ASN A 364 -27.26 -12.01 -24.48
C ASN A 364 -26.46 -11.89 -23.17
N LEU A 365 -27.17 -11.70 -22.05
CA LEU A 365 -26.58 -11.50 -20.72
C LEU A 365 -26.65 -12.74 -19.81
N ASN A 366 -26.81 -13.95 -20.34
CA ASN A 366 -26.98 -15.17 -19.52
C ASN A 366 -25.78 -15.47 -18.58
N ILE A 367 -24.59 -14.91 -18.84
CA ILE A 367 -23.42 -15.01 -17.96
C ILE A 367 -23.60 -14.34 -16.58
N ILE A 368 -24.56 -13.41 -16.43
CA ILE A 368 -24.82 -12.70 -15.16
C ILE A 368 -26.14 -13.07 -14.47
N SER A 369 -26.92 -14.02 -15.01
CA SER A 369 -28.33 -14.26 -14.59
C SER A 369 -28.55 -14.66 -13.13
N ASN A 370 -27.49 -15.09 -12.45
CA ASN A 370 -27.49 -15.56 -11.05
C ASN A 370 -26.63 -14.70 -10.12
N LEU A 371 -26.02 -13.62 -10.63
CA LEU A 371 -25.12 -12.75 -9.88
C LEU A 371 -25.93 -11.68 -9.13
N THR A 372 -26.79 -12.12 -8.21
CA THR A 372 -27.79 -11.27 -7.54
C THR A 372 -27.22 -10.21 -6.59
N ASN A 373 -25.89 -10.14 -6.46
CA ASN A 373 -25.18 -9.09 -5.73
C ASN A 373 -24.81 -7.89 -6.63
N LEU A 374 -25.06 -7.96 -7.93
CA LEU A 374 -24.73 -6.88 -8.87
C LEU A 374 -25.52 -5.59 -8.60
N THR A 375 -24.79 -4.51 -8.31
CA THR A 375 -25.27 -3.13 -8.20
C THR A 375 -24.92 -2.29 -9.44
N MET A 376 -23.85 -2.63 -10.18
CA MET A 376 -23.48 -2.00 -11.46
C MET A 376 -23.30 -3.02 -12.59
N VAL A 377 -23.99 -2.77 -13.71
CA VAL A 377 -23.78 -3.48 -14.99
C VAL A 377 -23.57 -2.47 -16.11
N ASP A 378 -22.40 -2.53 -16.77
CA ASP A 378 -22.19 -1.92 -18.09
C ASP A 378 -21.98 -3.02 -19.14
N ALA A 379 -22.94 -3.10 -20.08
CA ALA A 379 -22.90 -3.99 -21.24
C ALA A 379 -23.12 -3.24 -22.56
N SER A 380 -22.74 -1.96 -22.60
CA SER A 380 -22.86 -1.11 -23.79
C SER A 380 -22.03 -1.61 -25.00
N TYR A 381 -22.30 -1.08 -26.19
CA TYR A 381 -21.55 -1.39 -27.43
C TYR A 381 -21.46 -2.89 -27.79
N ASN A 382 -22.51 -3.66 -27.47
CA ASN A 382 -22.60 -5.09 -27.81
C ASN A 382 -23.64 -5.33 -28.92
N GLN A 383 -24.08 -6.58 -29.12
CA GLN A 383 -25.09 -6.99 -30.11
C GLN A 383 -26.26 -7.70 -29.40
N ILE A 384 -26.59 -7.22 -28.20
CA ILE A 384 -27.51 -7.90 -27.29
C ILE A 384 -28.92 -7.85 -27.87
N ASN A 385 -29.62 -8.99 -27.80
CA ASN A 385 -31.04 -9.11 -28.15
C ASN A 385 -31.86 -9.76 -27.01
N ASP A 386 -31.20 -10.43 -26.06
CA ASP A 386 -31.82 -11.04 -24.88
C ASP A 386 -31.19 -10.50 -23.59
N ILE A 387 -31.97 -9.68 -22.86
CA ILE A 387 -31.64 -9.15 -21.53
C ILE A 387 -32.44 -9.82 -20.40
N SER A 388 -33.08 -10.97 -20.65
CA SER A 388 -33.92 -11.66 -19.66
C SER A 388 -33.18 -11.99 -18.35
N ALA A 389 -31.86 -12.22 -18.43
CA ALA A 389 -30.97 -12.42 -17.29
C ALA A 389 -30.99 -11.29 -16.25
N LEU A 390 -31.38 -10.06 -16.62
CA LEU A 390 -31.45 -8.91 -15.69
C LEU A 390 -32.61 -9.01 -14.70
N SER A 391 -33.66 -9.80 -14.96
CA SER A 391 -34.93 -9.74 -14.20
C SER A 391 -34.82 -10.06 -12.72
N ASN A 392 -33.73 -10.71 -12.30
CA ASN A 392 -33.49 -11.14 -10.93
C ASN A 392 -32.48 -10.24 -10.18
N LEU A 393 -31.87 -9.26 -10.86
CA LEU A 393 -30.86 -8.36 -10.30
C LEU A 393 -31.52 -7.20 -9.55
N THR A 394 -32.44 -7.50 -8.63
CA THR A 394 -33.38 -6.50 -8.06
C THR A 394 -32.74 -5.43 -7.18
N ILE A 395 -31.44 -5.53 -6.91
CA ILE A 395 -30.66 -4.51 -6.17
C ILE A 395 -29.86 -3.58 -7.10
N LEU A 396 -29.93 -3.77 -8.42
CA LEU A 396 -29.16 -3.01 -9.40
C LEU A 396 -29.46 -1.50 -9.31
N GLU A 397 -28.41 -0.68 -9.22
CA GLU A 397 -28.47 0.77 -9.06
C GLU A 397 -28.02 1.49 -10.35
N TYR A 398 -27.03 0.93 -11.06
CA TYR A 398 -26.52 1.41 -12.34
C TYR A 398 -26.71 0.37 -13.45
N LEU A 399 -27.32 0.79 -14.56
CA LEU A 399 -27.45 -0.02 -15.78
C LEU A 399 -27.12 0.79 -17.04
N ASN A 400 -26.12 0.34 -17.78
CA ASN A 400 -25.79 0.82 -19.13
C ASN A 400 -25.98 -0.29 -20.17
N LEU A 401 -26.94 -0.10 -21.07
CA LEU A 401 -27.21 -0.95 -22.24
C LEU A 401 -27.08 -0.18 -23.57
N SER A 402 -26.48 1.02 -23.56
CA SER A 402 -26.38 1.87 -24.74
C SER A 402 -25.66 1.20 -25.92
N ALA A 403 -25.99 1.59 -27.15
CA ALA A 403 -25.42 1.03 -28.38
C ALA A 403 -25.56 -0.51 -28.51
N ASN A 404 -26.74 -1.04 -28.16
CA ASN A 404 -27.20 -2.41 -28.42
C ASN A 404 -28.47 -2.39 -29.32
N PRO A 405 -28.35 -2.01 -30.61
CA PRO A 405 -29.48 -1.75 -31.53
C PRO A 405 -30.30 -2.98 -31.95
N THR A 406 -30.19 -4.09 -31.21
CA THR A 406 -30.88 -5.37 -31.42
C THR A 406 -31.77 -5.78 -30.23
N ILE A 407 -31.82 -5.00 -29.15
CA ILE A 407 -32.75 -5.23 -28.04
C ILE A 407 -34.16 -4.77 -28.47
N THR A 408 -35.15 -5.67 -28.40
CA THR A 408 -36.55 -5.35 -28.72
C THR A 408 -37.53 -5.56 -27.57
N ASP A 409 -37.06 -6.01 -26.40
CA ASP A 409 -37.88 -6.26 -25.21
C ASP A 409 -37.15 -5.77 -23.96
N TYR A 410 -37.69 -4.69 -23.37
CA TYR A 410 -37.20 -4.07 -22.14
C TYR A 410 -38.05 -4.44 -20.91
N SER A 411 -39.03 -5.35 -21.05
CA SER A 411 -39.81 -5.83 -19.91
C SER A 411 -38.98 -6.50 -18.79
N PRO A 412 -37.80 -7.11 -19.02
CA PRO A 412 -36.96 -7.63 -17.94
C PRO A 412 -36.44 -6.57 -16.96
N ILE A 413 -36.32 -5.30 -17.37
CA ILE A 413 -35.80 -4.22 -16.50
C ILE A 413 -36.90 -3.41 -15.80
N ALA A 414 -38.18 -3.60 -16.17
CA ALA A 414 -39.33 -2.86 -15.62
C ALA A 414 -39.57 -3.05 -14.11
N GLY A 415 -38.94 -4.06 -13.50
CA GLY A 415 -39.01 -4.37 -12.07
C GLY A 415 -37.80 -3.92 -11.25
N LEU A 416 -36.77 -3.31 -11.86
CA LEU A 416 -35.50 -2.98 -11.21
C LEU A 416 -35.57 -1.63 -10.48
N THR A 417 -36.48 -1.53 -9.51
CA THR A 417 -36.87 -0.25 -8.86
C THR A 417 -35.75 0.44 -8.07
N ASN A 418 -34.58 -0.17 -7.91
CA ASN A 418 -33.41 0.44 -7.28
C ASN A 418 -32.55 1.29 -8.23
N ILE A 419 -32.77 1.21 -9.55
CA ILE A 419 -31.94 1.93 -10.53
C ILE A 419 -32.03 3.45 -10.28
N THR A 420 -30.87 4.07 -10.07
CA THR A 420 -30.65 5.53 -10.03
C THR A 420 -30.09 6.03 -11.34
N THR A 421 -29.28 5.22 -12.04
CA THR A 421 -28.63 5.58 -13.32
C THR A 421 -28.99 4.60 -14.42
N LEU A 422 -29.69 5.08 -15.45
CA LEU A 422 -30.13 4.29 -16.59
C LEU A 422 -29.66 4.90 -17.92
N SER A 423 -28.81 4.19 -18.65
CA SER A 423 -28.33 4.58 -19.99
C SER A 423 -28.76 3.57 -21.05
N LEU A 424 -29.51 4.05 -22.04
CA LEU A 424 -30.19 3.30 -23.08
C LEU A 424 -30.07 3.99 -24.46
N ASP A 425 -29.07 4.84 -24.68
CA ASP A 425 -28.90 5.56 -25.94
C ASP A 425 -28.51 4.65 -27.13
N ASN A 426 -28.73 5.12 -28.37
CA ASN A 426 -28.36 4.41 -29.60
C ASN A 426 -28.97 2.99 -29.74
N ASN A 427 -30.25 2.82 -29.37
CA ASN A 427 -30.91 1.50 -29.23
C ASN A 427 -32.17 1.29 -30.10
N HIS A 428 -32.62 2.27 -30.88
CA HIS A 428 -33.89 2.21 -31.65
C HIS A 428 -35.16 1.96 -30.80
N ILE A 429 -35.17 2.47 -29.56
CA ILE A 429 -36.33 2.36 -28.67
C ILE A 429 -37.47 3.25 -29.18
N THR A 430 -38.70 2.72 -29.25
CA THR A 430 -39.91 3.47 -29.65
C THR A 430 -40.96 3.62 -28.54
N ASP A 431 -40.81 2.90 -27.43
CA ASP A 431 -41.73 2.87 -26.28
C ASP A 431 -40.90 2.69 -25.01
N ILE A 432 -40.97 3.66 -24.09
CA ILE A 432 -40.27 3.65 -22.80
C ILE A 432 -41.21 3.38 -21.60
N SER A 433 -42.45 2.93 -21.82
CA SER A 433 -43.44 2.69 -20.77
C SER A 433 -42.96 1.76 -19.64
N PHE A 434 -41.96 0.90 -19.92
CA PHE A 434 -41.31 0.05 -18.93
C PHE A 434 -40.60 0.81 -17.79
N ILE A 435 -40.21 2.08 -17.97
CA ILE A 435 -39.53 2.86 -16.90
C ILE A 435 -40.49 3.48 -15.89
N SER A 436 -41.82 3.44 -16.10
CA SER A 436 -42.79 4.26 -15.34
C SER A 436 -42.84 4.01 -13.82
N ASN A 437 -42.23 2.91 -13.37
CA ASN A 437 -42.15 2.48 -11.96
C ASN A 437 -40.74 2.61 -11.36
N LEU A 438 -39.74 3.03 -12.16
CA LEU A 438 -38.34 3.15 -11.75
C LEU A 438 -38.09 4.50 -11.04
N THR A 439 -38.94 4.84 -10.06
CA THR A 439 -39.03 6.18 -9.44
C THR A 439 -37.82 6.58 -8.59
N ASN A 440 -36.73 5.82 -8.62
CA ASN A 440 -35.44 6.18 -8.03
C ASN A 440 -34.44 6.74 -9.05
N ILE A 441 -34.77 6.77 -10.35
CA ILE A 441 -33.88 7.30 -11.38
C ILE A 441 -33.59 8.79 -11.12
N GLU A 442 -32.30 9.09 -11.02
CA GLU A 442 -31.67 10.40 -10.84
C GLU A 442 -30.96 10.82 -12.16
N PHE A 443 -30.47 9.86 -12.95
CA PHE A 443 -29.91 10.06 -14.29
C PHE A 443 -30.58 9.15 -15.32
N LEU A 444 -31.19 9.74 -16.36
CA LEU A 444 -31.77 9.02 -17.50
C LEU A 444 -31.15 9.48 -18.81
N ASN A 445 -30.61 8.53 -19.57
CA ASN A 445 -30.12 8.76 -20.92
C ASN A 445 -30.80 7.83 -21.93
N ILE A 446 -31.51 8.44 -22.88
CA ILE A 446 -32.28 7.82 -23.96
C ILE A 446 -31.99 8.50 -25.31
N PHE A 447 -30.82 9.14 -25.47
CA PHE A 447 -30.39 9.80 -26.71
C PHE A 447 -30.39 8.88 -27.94
N TYR A 448 -30.49 9.44 -29.15
CA TYR A 448 -30.37 8.69 -30.41
C TYR A 448 -31.27 7.43 -30.44
N ASN A 449 -32.56 7.63 -30.21
CA ASN A 449 -33.59 6.61 -30.27
C ASN A 449 -34.75 7.07 -31.17
N ASP A 450 -35.83 6.29 -31.21
CA ASP A 450 -36.98 6.51 -32.09
C ASP A 450 -38.25 6.81 -31.25
N ILE A 451 -38.09 7.47 -30.10
CA ILE A 451 -39.13 7.67 -29.07
C ILE A 451 -40.02 8.88 -29.43
N PRO A 452 -41.36 8.72 -29.56
CA PRO A 452 -42.28 9.82 -29.80
C PRO A 452 -43.03 10.32 -28.54
N ASP A 453 -43.13 9.48 -27.51
CA ASP A 453 -43.87 9.75 -26.27
C ASP A 453 -42.97 9.50 -25.06
N ILE A 454 -42.78 10.54 -24.24
CA ILE A 454 -42.03 10.46 -22.98
C ILE A 454 -42.93 10.46 -21.73
N SER A 455 -44.25 10.26 -21.87
CA SER A 455 -45.21 10.24 -20.75
C SER A 455 -44.80 9.36 -19.56
N ALA A 456 -44.04 8.29 -19.80
CA ALA A 456 -43.47 7.42 -18.78
C ALA A 456 -42.54 8.14 -17.75
N VAL A 457 -41.91 9.26 -18.11
CA VAL A 457 -41.01 9.99 -17.18
C VAL A 457 -41.75 10.76 -16.09
N SER A 458 -43.07 10.95 -16.19
CA SER A 458 -43.82 11.87 -15.32
C SER A 458 -43.81 11.52 -13.82
N ASN A 459 -43.43 10.28 -13.48
CA ASN A 459 -43.32 9.78 -12.11
C ASN A 459 -41.86 9.74 -11.59
N LEU A 460 -40.87 10.08 -12.41
CA LEU A 460 -39.45 10.04 -12.07
C LEU A 460 -39.06 11.32 -11.30
N THR A 461 -39.75 11.64 -10.20
CA THR A 461 -39.63 12.94 -9.51
C THR A 461 -38.30 13.16 -8.78
N LYS A 462 -37.32 12.28 -8.95
CA LYS A 462 -35.92 12.46 -8.54
C LYS A 462 -34.98 12.83 -9.70
N LEU A 463 -35.47 12.85 -10.94
CA LEU A 463 -34.63 12.95 -12.13
C LEU A 463 -33.87 14.29 -12.16
N GLU A 464 -32.57 14.25 -11.85
CA GLU A 464 -31.66 15.39 -11.90
C GLU A 464 -31.24 15.69 -13.35
N ARG A 465 -31.04 14.65 -14.17
CA ARG A 465 -30.43 14.79 -15.51
C ARG A 465 -31.14 13.92 -16.54
N LEU A 466 -31.74 14.57 -17.54
CA LEU A 466 -32.41 13.92 -18.67
C LEU A 466 -31.70 14.22 -19.99
N TYR A 467 -31.20 13.15 -20.62
CA TYR A 467 -30.66 13.18 -21.98
C TYR A 467 -31.67 12.48 -22.91
N SER A 468 -32.39 13.26 -23.72
CA SER A 468 -33.49 12.81 -24.59
C SER A 468 -33.45 13.35 -26.03
N GLY A 469 -32.37 14.05 -26.40
CA GLY A 469 -32.13 14.55 -27.75
C GLY A 469 -31.96 13.45 -28.81
N HIS A 470 -32.09 13.84 -30.07
CA HIS A 470 -32.17 12.95 -31.25
C HIS A 470 -33.21 11.83 -31.05
N ASN A 471 -34.48 12.22 -30.94
CA ASN A 471 -35.64 11.32 -30.85
C ASN A 471 -36.76 11.82 -31.79
N GLN A 472 -38.01 11.42 -31.55
CA GLN A 472 -39.20 11.81 -32.34
C GLN A 472 -40.25 12.55 -31.50
N ILE A 473 -39.83 13.15 -30.38
CA ILE A 473 -40.70 13.76 -29.35
C ILE A 473 -41.40 15.00 -29.91
N SER A 474 -42.66 15.20 -29.54
CA SER A 474 -43.42 16.43 -29.83
C SER A 474 -44.13 17.04 -28.61
N ASP A 475 -44.19 16.33 -27.48
CA ASP A 475 -44.87 16.75 -26.26
C ASP A 475 -43.96 16.48 -25.05
N ILE A 476 -43.57 17.56 -24.35
CA ILE A 476 -42.73 17.50 -23.15
C ILE A 476 -43.52 17.83 -21.87
N SER A 477 -44.86 17.84 -21.92
CA SER A 477 -45.73 18.12 -20.75
C SER A 477 -45.48 17.16 -19.57
N ALA A 478 -44.99 15.95 -19.84
CA ALA A 478 -44.56 14.98 -18.82
C ALA A 478 -43.49 15.52 -17.86
N LEU A 479 -42.69 16.51 -18.26
CA LEU A 479 -41.62 17.09 -17.45
C LEU A 479 -42.12 18.02 -16.32
N SER A 480 -43.39 18.46 -16.34
CA SER A 480 -43.85 19.61 -15.53
C SER A 480 -43.77 19.46 -14.01
N ASN A 481 -43.50 18.24 -13.50
CA ASN A 481 -43.42 17.92 -12.08
C ASN A 481 -42.02 17.43 -11.65
N LEU A 482 -41.03 17.46 -12.54
CA LEU A 482 -39.67 16.97 -12.28
C LEU A 482 -38.82 18.07 -11.65
N THR A 483 -39.18 18.49 -10.43
CA THR A 483 -38.63 19.71 -9.80
C THR A 483 -37.15 19.63 -9.47
N GLU A 484 -36.57 18.44 -9.38
CA GLU A 484 -35.15 18.23 -9.11
C GLU A 484 -34.27 18.28 -10.38
N LEU A 485 -34.86 18.51 -11.56
CA LEU A 485 -34.15 18.51 -12.84
C LEU A 485 -33.20 19.72 -12.97
N GLU A 486 -31.89 19.44 -13.00
CA GLU A 486 -30.78 20.40 -13.18
C GLU A 486 -30.33 20.48 -14.65
N TYR A 487 -30.28 19.33 -15.32
CA TYR A 487 -29.81 19.20 -16.70
C TYR A 487 -30.90 18.59 -17.58
N LEU A 488 -31.21 19.28 -18.68
CA LEU A 488 -32.18 18.82 -19.67
C LEU A 488 -31.64 19.00 -21.08
N ASP A 489 -31.59 17.90 -21.83
CA ASP A 489 -31.35 17.91 -23.26
C ASP A 489 -32.50 17.20 -23.99
N PHE A 490 -33.24 17.93 -24.80
CA PHE A 490 -34.25 17.41 -25.74
C PHE A 490 -33.96 17.83 -27.19
N SER A 491 -32.73 18.24 -27.49
CA SER A 491 -32.33 18.76 -28.80
C SER A 491 -32.58 17.79 -29.97
N ALA A 492 -32.75 18.34 -31.17
CA ALA A 492 -33.05 17.58 -32.39
C ALA A 492 -34.30 16.69 -32.27
N ASN A 493 -35.33 17.19 -31.57
CA ASN A 493 -36.70 16.71 -31.61
C ASN A 493 -37.55 17.75 -32.33
N SER A 494 -37.45 17.78 -33.67
CA SER A 494 -38.03 18.80 -34.59
C SER A 494 -39.56 18.75 -34.74
N ALA A 495 -40.26 18.58 -33.61
CA ALA A 495 -41.69 18.72 -33.42
C ALA A 495 -42.03 19.30 -32.02
N VAL A 496 -41.04 19.53 -31.16
CA VAL A 496 -41.21 20.26 -29.89
C VAL A 496 -41.26 21.75 -30.18
N SER A 497 -42.44 22.35 -30.01
CA SER A 497 -42.65 23.80 -30.13
C SER A 497 -43.18 24.48 -28.85
N ASP A 498 -43.77 23.69 -27.94
CA ASP A 498 -44.34 24.15 -26.67
C ASP A 498 -43.46 23.70 -25.50
N ILE A 499 -42.77 24.65 -24.87
CA ILE A 499 -41.91 24.41 -23.71
C ILE A 499 -42.54 24.88 -22.38
N SER A 500 -43.87 25.05 -22.33
CA SER A 500 -44.60 25.50 -21.13
C SER A 500 -44.41 24.60 -19.91
N ALA A 501 -44.08 23.32 -20.13
CA ALA A 501 -43.71 22.36 -19.08
C ALA A 501 -42.52 22.83 -18.21
N LEU A 502 -41.60 23.62 -18.78
CA LEU A 502 -40.38 24.06 -18.08
C LEU A 502 -40.63 25.18 -17.06
N ALA A 503 -41.78 25.86 -17.11
CA ALA A 503 -42.03 27.11 -16.38
C ALA A 503 -41.95 27.01 -14.83
N GLY A 504 -41.98 25.79 -14.27
CA GLY A 504 -41.84 25.53 -12.84
C GLY A 504 -40.52 24.87 -12.42
N LEU A 505 -39.65 24.51 -13.37
CA LEU A 505 -38.46 23.67 -13.13
C LEU A 505 -37.25 24.52 -12.70
N VAL A 506 -37.42 25.31 -11.64
CA VAL A 506 -36.51 26.40 -11.22
C VAL A 506 -35.06 25.98 -10.92
N ASN A 507 -34.81 24.68 -10.74
CA ASN A 507 -33.49 24.11 -10.52
C ASN A 507 -32.67 23.93 -11.81
N LEU A 508 -33.27 24.03 -13.01
CA LEU A 508 -32.58 23.87 -14.29
C LEU A 508 -31.40 24.84 -14.43
N GLU A 509 -30.19 24.28 -14.50
CA GLU A 509 -28.94 25.00 -14.73
C GLU A 509 -28.56 25.00 -16.21
N ILE A 510 -28.84 23.90 -16.92
CA ILE A 510 -28.39 23.65 -18.29
C ILE A 510 -29.53 23.11 -19.14
N ILE A 511 -29.81 23.78 -20.26
CA ILE A 511 -30.83 23.37 -21.25
C ILE A 511 -30.21 23.30 -22.64
N TYR A 512 -30.39 22.15 -23.31
CA TYR A 512 -30.16 21.97 -24.74
C TYR A 512 -31.50 21.71 -25.44
N MET A 513 -31.85 22.61 -26.36
CA MET A 513 -33.13 22.69 -27.07
C MET A 513 -32.89 23.24 -28.49
N HIS A 514 -31.91 22.68 -29.19
CA HIS A 514 -31.43 23.14 -30.50
C HIS A 514 -31.79 22.14 -31.61
N TYR A 515 -32.06 22.62 -32.83
CA TYR A 515 -32.72 21.84 -33.90
C TYR A 515 -34.18 21.42 -33.57
N ASP A 516 -34.90 22.28 -32.85
CA ASP A 516 -36.30 22.10 -32.45
C ASP A 516 -37.19 23.20 -33.06
N ASP A 517 -38.52 23.09 -32.91
CA ASP A 517 -39.50 24.01 -33.50
C ASP A 517 -39.95 25.12 -32.49
N VAL A 518 -39.10 25.50 -31.52
CA VAL A 518 -39.52 26.39 -30.41
C VAL A 518 -39.59 27.86 -30.84
N VAL A 519 -40.72 28.50 -30.51
CA VAL A 519 -41.02 29.90 -30.83
C VAL A 519 -41.13 30.78 -29.59
N ASP A 520 -41.80 30.30 -28.53
CA ASP A 520 -42.04 31.05 -27.29
C ASP A 520 -41.16 30.53 -26.15
N ILE A 521 -40.19 31.36 -25.76
CA ILE A 521 -39.32 31.09 -24.60
C ILE A 521 -39.79 31.79 -23.31
N SER A 522 -41.01 32.33 -23.26
CA SER A 522 -41.62 32.87 -22.03
C SER A 522 -41.60 31.94 -20.80
N PRO A 523 -41.65 30.59 -20.94
CA PRO A 523 -41.48 29.67 -19.81
C PRO A 523 -40.13 29.80 -19.08
N LEU A 524 -39.07 30.25 -19.76
CA LEU A 524 -37.73 30.37 -19.17
C LEU A 524 -37.57 31.54 -18.18
N LEU A 525 -38.62 32.37 -17.98
CA LEU A 525 -38.56 33.61 -17.20
C LEU A 525 -38.11 33.42 -15.74
N ASN A 526 -38.53 32.31 -15.10
CA ASN A 526 -38.32 32.06 -13.68
C ASN A 526 -37.19 31.05 -13.40
N LEU A 527 -36.45 30.62 -14.43
CA LEU A 527 -35.35 29.67 -14.28
C LEU A 527 -34.09 30.39 -13.79
N VAL A 528 -34.06 30.67 -12.49
CA VAL A 528 -33.04 31.54 -11.87
C VAL A 528 -31.68 30.88 -11.68
N ASN A 529 -31.57 29.58 -11.91
CA ASN A 529 -30.30 28.85 -11.91
C ASN A 529 -29.70 28.67 -13.33
N LEU A 530 -30.44 29.05 -14.38
CA LEU A 530 -30.07 28.79 -15.77
C LEU A 530 -28.79 29.53 -16.18
N SER A 531 -27.69 28.79 -16.28
CA SER A 531 -26.35 29.27 -16.64
C SER A 531 -25.94 28.91 -18.07
N LYS A 532 -26.57 27.90 -18.68
CA LYS A 532 -26.28 27.47 -20.05
C LYS A 532 -27.54 27.19 -20.86
N LEU A 533 -27.73 27.92 -21.97
CA LEU A 533 -28.90 27.75 -22.86
C LEU A 533 -28.46 27.57 -24.32
N MET A 534 -28.52 26.33 -24.82
CA MET A 534 -28.26 25.98 -26.21
C MET A 534 -29.58 25.93 -26.99
N ALA A 535 -29.95 27.05 -27.60
CA ALA A 535 -31.22 27.27 -28.29
C ALA A 535 -31.03 27.77 -29.74
N HIS A 536 -29.89 27.45 -30.36
CA HIS A 536 -29.66 27.72 -31.78
C HIS A 536 -30.53 26.84 -32.69
N ASP A 537 -30.65 27.19 -33.96
CA ASP A 537 -31.45 26.44 -34.95
C ASP A 537 -32.90 26.16 -34.48
N ASN A 538 -33.63 27.22 -34.14
CA ASN A 538 -35.05 27.24 -33.76
C ASN A 538 -35.79 28.41 -34.45
N ASP A 539 -37.09 28.56 -34.20
CA ASP A 539 -37.93 29.66 -34.71
C ASP A 539 -38.10 30.84 -33.71
N ILE A 540 -37.14 31.04 -32.78
CA ILE A 540 -37.23 32.10 -31.76
C ILE A 540 -37.08 33.49 -32.39
N VAL A 541 -38.09 34.33 -32.20
CA VAL A 541 -38.11 35.73 -32.70
C VAL A 541 -37.78 36.74 -31.60
N ASP A 542 -38.30 36.54 -30.39
CA ASP A 542 -38.18 37.46 -29.24
C ASP A 542 -37.42 36.79 -28.08
N ILE A 543 -36.56 37.57 -27.42
CA ILE A 543 -35.75 37.12 -26.27
C ILE A 543 -35.88 38.06 -25.06
N GLU A 544 -36.88 38.93 -25.02
CA GLU A 544 -37.19 39.78 -23.86
C GLU A 544 -37.24 38.97 -22.54
N THR A 545 -37.67 37.70 -22.60
CA THR A 545 -37.65 36.77 -21.45
C THR A 545 -36.26 36.57 -20.87
N LEU A 546 -35.22 36.41 -21.68
CA LEU A 546 -33.84 36.18 -21.20
C LEU A 546 -33.29 37.42 -20.51
N VAL A 547 -33.68 38.61 -20.98
CA VAL A 547 -33.36 39.88 -20.32
C VAL A 547 -34.13 40.04 -19.00
N ASN A 548 -35.38 39.59 -18.93
CA ASN A 548 -36.19 39.72 -17.72
C ASN A 548 -36.00 38.58 -16.70
N ASN A 549 -35.38 37.46 -17.07
CA ASN A 549 -34.92 36.43 -16.13
C ASN A 549 -33.89 37.04 -15.17
N ALA A 550 -34.05 36.80 -13.86
CA ALA A 550 -33.26 37.41 -12.80
C ALA A 550 -31.98 36.66 -12.42
N GLY A 551 -31.82 35.41 -12.87
CA GLY A 551 -30.62 34.59 -12.66
C GLY A 551 -29.50 34.93 -13.64
N ILE A 552 -29.82 34.89 -14.94
CA ILE A 552 -28.87 35.06 -16.06
C ILE A 552 -27.93 36.26 -15.85
N GLY A 553 -26.63 36.08 -15.98
CA GLY A 553 -25.63 37.05 -15.55
C GLY A 553 -24.19 36.74 -15.96
N ASN A 554 -23.24 37.12 -15.10
CA ASN A 554 -21.82 37.15 -15.43
C ASN A 554 -21.21 35.74 -15.44
N GLY A 555 -20.86 35.24 -16.63
CA GLY A 555 -20.24 33.94 -16.84
C GLY A 555 -21.15 32.91 -17.51
N ASP A 556 -22.43 33.23 -17.67
CA ASP A 556 -23.41 32.36 -18.33
C ASP A 556 -23.24 32.37 -19.85
N GLU A 557 -23.68 31.30 -20.52
CA GLU A 557 -23.45 31.08 -21.94
C GLU A 557 -24.78 30.76 -22.68
N ILE A 558 -25.07 31.52 -23.74
CA ILE A 558 -26.33 31.44 -24.49
C ILE A 558 -26.05 31.37 -26.00
N TRP A 559 -26.64 30.39 -26.69
CA TRP A 559 -26.56 30.21 -28.14
C TRP A 559 -27.92 30.44 -28.79
N LEU A 560 -27.95 31.32 -29.78
CA LEU A 560 -29.16 31.72 -30.51
C LEU A 560 -28.90 31.80 -32.03
N GLU A 561 -27.79 31.26 -32.53
CA GLU A 561 -27.48 31.20 -33.96
C GLU A 561 -28.63 30.60 -34.78
N ASN A 562 -28.72 30.98 -36.06
CA ASN A 562 -29.71 30.51 -37.03
C ASN A 562 -31.19 30.82 -36.71
N ASN A 563 -31.52 31.43 -35.56
CA ASN A 563 -32.89 31.84 -35.22
C ASN A 563 -33.38 33.08 -36.00
N PRO A 564 -34.70 33.20 -36.26
CA PRO A 564 -35.33 34.37 -36.89
C PRO A 564 -35.45 35.60 -35.97
N LEU A 565 -34.48 35.80 -35.07
CA LEU A 565 -34.42 36.88 -34.07
C LEU A 565 -34.76 38.27 -34.66
N SER A 566 -35.63 39.00 -33.97
CA SER A 566 -36.05 40.35 -34.34
C SER A 566 -34.93 41.40 -34.28
N ASP A 567 -35.15 42.56 -34.92
CA ASP A 567 -34.26 43.72 -34.79
C ASP A 567 -34.14 44.19 -33.33
N THR A 568 -35.18 44.06 -32.51
CA THR A 568 -35.13 44.38 -31.07
C THR A 568 -34.24 43.38 -30.34
N SER A 569 -34.40 42.09 -30.62
CA SER A 569 -33.59 41.00 -30.06
C SER A 569 -32.11 41.24 -30.32
N LYS A 570 -31.73 41.44 -31.59
CA LYS A 570 -30.35 41.65 -32.03
C LYS A 570 -29.74 42.96 -31.53
N ASN A 571 -30.46 44.08 -31.64
CA ASN A 571 -29.88 45.42 -31.40
C ASN A 571 -30.16 46.01 -30.01
N THR A 572 -31.02 45.37 -29.20
CA THR A 572 -31.39 45.85 -27.86
C THR A 572 -31.19 44.78 -26.78
N TYR A 573 -31.76 43.59 -26.94
CA TYR A 573 -31.76 42.58 -25.88
C TYR A 573 -30.41 41.84 -25.75
N ILE A 574 -29.76 41.44 -26.86
CA ILE A 574 -28.42 40.82 -26.79
C ILE A 574 -27.38 41.76 -26.13
N PRO A 575 -27.25 43.05 -26.51
CA PRO A 575 -26.37 43.99 -25.82
C PRO A 575 -26.68 44.20 -24.32
N GLN A 576 -27.91 43.93 -23.87
CA GLN A 576 -28.28 43.97 -22.45
C GLN A 576 -27.86 42.70 -21.68
N LEU A 577 -27.79 41.55 -22.36
CA LEU A 577 -27.21 40.31 -21.83
C LEU A 577 -25.68 40.42 -21.76
N GLU A 578 -25.03 40.84 -22.85
CA GLU A 578 -23.58 41.09 -22.90
C GLU A 578 -23.13 42.07 -21.81
N ALA A 579 -23.91 43.14 -21.56
CA ALA A 579 -23.64 44.12 -20.50
C ALA A 579 -23.78 43.57 -19.06
N ARG A 580 -24.41 42.40 -18.87
CA ARG A 580 -24.45 41.65 -17.59
C ARG A 580 -23.27 40.69 -17.44
N GLY A 581 -22.46 40.51 -18.49
CA GLY A 581 -21.37 39.54 -18.53
C GLY A 581 -21.78 38.16 -19.07
N VAL A 582 -22.93 38.06 -19.75
CA VAL A 582 -23.36 36.84 -20.46
C VAL A 582 -22.57 36.71 -21.77
N THR A 583 -22.12 35.51 -22.10
CA THR A 583 -21.56 35.19 -23.42
C THR A 583 -22.70 34.81 -24.35
N VAL A 584 -23.01 35.63 -25.36
CA VAL A 584 -24.07 35.36 -26.34
C VAL A 584 -23.47 35.04 -27.70
N HIS A 585 -23.91 33.94 -28.29
CA HIS A 585 -23.61 33.54 -29.66
C HIS A 585 -24.85 33.78 -30.56
N GLN A 586 -24.66 34.35 -31.75
CA GLN A 586 -25.70 34.87 -32.65
C GLN A 586 -25.25 34.95 -34.13
#